data_AF-A0A485ACL4-F1
#
_entry.id   AF-A0A485ACL4-F1
#
_cell.length_a   1.000
_cell.length_b   1.000
_cell.length_c   1.000
_cell.angle_alpha   90.00
_cell.angle_beta   90.00
_cell.angle_gamma   90.00
#
_symmetry.space_group_name_H-M   'P 1'
#
loop_
_entity.id
_entity.type
_entity.pdbx_description
1 polymer ?
#
loop_
_entity_poly.entity_id
_entity_poly.type
_entity_poly.pdbx_seq_one_letter_code
_entity_poly.pdbx_strand_id
1 'polypeptide(L)'
;MTSVQNVMEWLNVTRQTHSALDEDADALLTRLLGLDAQQQTHQLASQRRASIALFGHSQASKAHLLRTLCGSGDGRLAVQAGSKTLDYFSHINPGHSLTQMAVRFSRDPATPDDAFPLRLMLMSEAELVQLFISHAIQRGDVRAPDASVIAQRLRGWQSLRQPQPVPGITRAEIAAIARFWRDTLPTSYQQIDDALWYQFAHLLPSLDLTARARAWSLLWGEQQELTQQWLKLAHTLHQLGNRRAVMAPLSLLVDAFTLPMDAFLTPGGESEDAVLVHPLTAEGYQNAVSIPATTLALLTVELVLSTENGVLDNVDILDIPVPQTTSESPLWACKCRWLLDHFRQQRQPDILLVCNATAQRAMIPATAKALLRWVNETQPAQENKLPGLVWAITPEDDRFVHQRHFDEAIQQLVGKPGQHWGTLQALDHSSLQRLVGVAIAGHLT
;
A
#
# COMPACT_ATOMS: atom_id res chain seq x y z
N MET A 1 9.99 30.88 -6.10
CA MET A 1 9.05 30.18 -5.20
C MET A 1 9.83 29.70 -3.99
N THR A 2 9.41 30.07 -2.78
CA THR A 2 10.02 29.60 -1.53
C THR A 2 9.67 28.13 -1.34
N SER A 3 10.66 27.25 -1.15
CA SER A 3 10.41 25.83 -0.88
C SER A 3 9.88 25.64 0.54
N VAL A 4 9.13 24.56 0.80
CA VAL A 4 8.67 24.19 2.16
C VAL A 4 9.85 24.09 3.13
N GLN A 5 10.98 23.57 2.65
CA GLN A 5 12.25 23.49 3.39
C GLN A 5 12.74 24.86 3.88
N ASN A 6 12.73 25.88 3.03
CA ASN A 6 13.16 27.23 3.40
C ASN A 6 12.26 27.84 4.50
N VAL A 7 10.95 27.53 4.46
CA VAL A 7 10.01 27.97 5.51
C VAL A 7 10.29 27.27 6.83
N MET A 8 10.57 25.96 6.80
CA MET A 8 10.95 25.21 8.00
C MET A 8 12.27 25.73 8.60
N GLU A 9 13.25 26.05 7.78
CA GLU A 9 14.53 26.63 8.25
C GLU A 9 14.33 28.02 8.86
N TRP A 10 13.58 28.90 8.18
CA TRP A 10 13.24 30.22 8.71
C TRP A 10 12.51 30.12 10.06
N LEU A 11 11.55 29.21 10.19
CA LEU A 11 10.78 29.02 11.43
C LEU A 11 11.70 28.53 12.57
N ASN A 12 12.62 27.60 12.29
CA ASN A 12 13.59 27.10 13.27
C ASN A 12 14.58 28.17 13.76
N VAL A 13 14.93 29.14 12.91
CA VAL A 13 15.77 30.28 13.30
C VAL A 13 14.95 31.33 14.07
N THR A 14 13.79 31.71 13.54
CA THR A 14 13.00 32.84 14.05
C THR A 14 12.35 32.55 15.40
N ARG A 15 12.00 31.29 15.68
CA ARG A 15 11.45 30.86 16.98
C ARG A 15 12.41 31.12 18.14
N GLN A 16 13.72 31.12 17.89
CA GLN A 16 14.73 31.33 18.94
C GLN A 16 14.70 32.75 19.53
N THR A 17 14.15 33.72 18.79
CA THR A 17 14.12 35.13 19.20
C THR A 17 12.70 35.67 19.42
N HIS A 18 11.66 34.88 19.19
CA HIS A 18 10.26 35.29 19.31
C HIS A 18 9.43 34.24 20.07
N SER A 19 9.17 34.49 21.35
CA SER A 19 8.47 33.54 22.23
C SER A 19 7.07 33.16 21.73
N ALA A 20 6.30 34.13 21.23
CA ALA A 20 4.95 33.87 20.70
C ALA A 20 4.98 32.95 19.47
N LEU A 21 6.06 32.97 18.68
CA LEU A 21 6.22 32.04 17.55
C LEU A 21 6.69 30.66 18.02
N ASP A 22 7.52 30.60 19.07
CA ASP A 22 8.02 29.35 19.63
C ASP A 22 6.91 28.47 20.21
N GLU A 23 5.89 29.09 20.83
CA GLU A 23 4.69 28.39 21.35
C GLU A 23 3.97 27.56 20.28
N ASP A 24 3.88 28.08 19.05
CA ASP A 24 3.21 27.41 17.93
C ASP A 24 4.17 26.67 16.98
N ALA A 25 5.49 26.84 17.15
CA ALA A 25 6.47 26.41 16.16
C ALA A 25 6.42 24.91 15.88
N ASP A 26 6.30 24.07 16.92
CA ASP A 26 6.28 22.61 16.76
C ASP A 26 5.05 22.15 15.96
N ALA A 27 3.87 22.72 16.24
CA ALA A 27 2.65 22.41 15.50
C ALA A 27 2.75 22.84 14.03
N LEU A 28 3.28 24.04 13.77
CA LEU A 28 3.53 24.53 12.42
C LEU A 28 4.54 23.65 11.66
N LEU A 29 5.63 23.26 12.32
CA LEU A 29 6.66 22.41 11.73
C LEU A 29 6.13 21.01 11.40
N THR A 30 5.28 20.42 12.25
CA THR A 30 4.60 19.15 11.95
C THR A 30 3.73 19.26 10.70
N ARG A 31 3.00 20.36 10.54
CA ARG A 31 2.17 20.59 9.34
C ARG A 31 3.03 20.79 8.09
N LEU A 32 4.13 21.54 8.20
CA LEU A 32 5.08 21.74 7.09
C LEU A 32 5.74 20.42 6.68
N LEU A 33 6.14 19.56 7.63
CA LEU A 33 6.64 18.21 7.33
C LEU A 33 5.60 17.36 6.61
N GLY A 34 4.33 17.46 7.00
CA GLY A 34 3.22 16.80 6.31
C GLY A 34 3.04 17.29 4.86
N LEU A 35 3.19 18.60 4.61
CA LEU A 35 3.13 19.18 3.27
C LEU A 35 4.33 18.76 2.41
N ASP A 36 5.54 18.73 2.98
CA ASP A 36 6.75 18.25 2.29
C ASP A 36 6.60 16.78 1.87
N ALA A 37 6.13 15.91 2.78
CA ALA A 37 5.84 14.52 2.48
C ALA A 37 4.81 14.37 1.34
N GLN A 38 3.74 15.15 1.37
CA GLN A 38 2.73 15.16 0.29
C GLN A 38 3.32 15.64 -1.05
N GLN A 39 4.16 16.67 -1.03
CA GLN A 39 4.81 17.20 -2.23
C GLN A 39 5.72 16.14 -2.86
N GLN A 40 6.52 15.44 -2.07
CA GLN A 40 7.38 14.35 -2.54
C GLN A 40 6.57 13.22 -3.17
N THR A 41 5.48 12.82 -2.53
CA THR A 41 4.55 11.83 -3.09
C THR A 41 3.98 12.28 -4.44
N HIS A 42 3.55 13.53 -4.57
CA HIS A 42 3.01 14.07 -5.82
C HIS A 42 4.04 14.08 -6.94
N GLN A 43 5.28 14.44 -6.63
CA GLN A 43 6.39 14.42 -7.60
C GLN A 43 6.71 12.99 -8.06
N LEU A 44 6.65 12.00 -7.17
CA LEU A 44 6.82 10.60 -7.54
C LEU A 44 5.62 10.09 -8.36
N ALA A 45 4.41 10.48 -8.01
CA ALA A 45 3.19 10.07 -8.72
C ALA A 45 3.17 10.61 -10.16
N SER A 46 3.63 11.84 -10.40
CA SER A 46 3.66 12.43 -11.75
C SER A 46 4.68 11.79 -12.69
N GLN A 47 5.66 11.05 -12.15
CA GLN A 47 6.66 10.31 -12.93
C GLN A 47 6.25 8.87 -13.22
N ARG A 48 5.17 8.38 -12.59
CA ARG A 48 4.70 7.01 -12.77
C ARG A 48 3.78 6.89 -13.98
N ARG A 49 3.70 5.67 -14.49
CA ARG A 49 2.70 5.29 -15.49
C ARG A 49 1.32 5.32 -14.86
N ALA A 50 0.33 5.64 -15.68
CA ALA A 50 -1.06 5.55 -15.26
C ALA A 50 -1.41 4.10 -14.88
N SER A 51 -2.35 3.93 -13.97
CA SER A 51 -2.75 2.61 -13.50
C SER A 51 -4.24 2.50 -13.23
N ILE A 52 -4.77 1.32 -13.49
CA ILE A 52 -6.14 0.92 -13.15
C ILE A 52 -6.03 -0.20 -12.12
N ALA A 53 -6.61 -0.02 -10.94
CA ALA A 53 -6.69 -1.12 -9.97
C ALA A 53 -8.05 -1.81 -9.96
N LEU A 54 -8.02 -3.12 -9.77
CA LEU A 54 -9.17 -3.96 -9.49
C LEU A 54 -9.26 -4.14 -7.98
N PHE A 55 -10.42 -3.84 -7.40
CA PHE A 55 -10.64 -3.90 -5.96
C PHE A 55 -11.99 -4.53 -5.64
N GLY A 56 -12.03 -5.46 -4.70
CA GLY A 56 -13.28 -6.04 -4.20
C GLY A 56 -13.17 -7.54 -3.95
N HIS A 57 -14.28 -8.12 -3.52
CA HIS A 57 -14.34 -9.48 -3.00
C HIS A 57 -14.58 -10.54 -4.08
N SER A 58 -15.10 -10.17 -5.25
CA SER A 58 -15.40 -11.13 -6.33
C SER A 58 -14.15 -11.45 -7.15
N GLN A 59 -13.46 -12.55 -6.81
CA GLN A 59 -12.29 -13.01 -7.59
C GLN A 59 -12.67 -13.34 -9.03
N ALA A 60 -13.84 -13.95 -9.26
CA ALA A 60 -14.30 -14.27 -10.62
C ALA A 60 -14.47 -13.00 -11.48
N SER A 61 -15.07 -11.94 -10.93
CA SER A 61 -15.17 -10.63 -11.61
C SER A 61 -13.80 -10.02 -11.90
N LYS A 62 -12.85 -10.07 -10.95
CA LYS A 62 -11.48 -9.56 -11.16
C LYS A 62 -10.73 -10.38 -12.21
N ALA A 63 -10.86 -11.71 -12.20
CA ALA A 63 -10.28 -12.58 -13.21
C ALA A 63 -10.81 -12.28 -14.62
N HIS A 64 -12.13 -12.05 -14.75
CA HIS A 64 -12.75 -11.64 -16.01
C HIS A 64 -12.20 -10.31 -16.52
N LEU A 65 -12.07 -9.32 -15.64
CA LEU A 65 -11.45 -8.04 -15.99
C LEU A 65 -9.98 -8.21 -16.38
N LEU A 66 -9.19 -8.96 -15.63
CA LEU A 66 -7.78 -9.21 -15.98
C LEU A 66 -7.62 -9.90 -17.34
N ARG A 67 -8.44 -10.90 -17.66
CA ARG A 67 -8.43 -11.54 -19.00
C ARG A 67 -8.78 -10.55 -20.09
N THR A 68 -9.75 -9.67 -19.82
CA THR A 68 -10.18 -8.71 -20.82
C THR A 68 -9.22 -7.53 -20.96
N LEU A 69 -8.52 -7.17 -19.87
CA LEU A 69 -7.63 -6.01 -19.85
C LEU A 69 -6.18 -6.35 -20.23
N CYS A 70 -5.70 -7.53 -19.86
CA CYS A 70 -4.30 -7.96 -20.03
C CYS A 70 -4.18 -9.22 -20.89
N GLY A 71 -5.28 -9.92 -21.18
CA GLY A 71 -5.23 -11.19 -21.87
C GLY A 71 -5.09 -11.08 -23.38
N SER A 72 -4.64 -12.16 -24.01
CA SER A 72 -4.78 -12.38 -25.44
C SER A 72 -6.22 -12.76 -25.80
N GLY A 73 -6.58 -12.72 -27.08
CA GLY A 73 -7.92 -13.02 -27.56
C GLY A 73 -8.43 -14.45 -27.26
N ASP A 74 -7.55 -15.36 -26.81
CA ASP A 74 -7.86 -16.71 -26.34
C ASP A 74 -8.06 -16.81 -24.82
N GLY A 75 -8.06 -15.68 -24.10
CA GLY A 75 -8.30 -15.61 -22.66
C GLY A 75 -7.09 -15.95 -21.78
N ARG A 76 -5.92 -16.17 -22.36
CA ARG A 76 -4.64 -16.35 -21.64
C ARG A 76 -4.04 -15.01 -21.25
N LEU A 77 -3.30 -14.97 -20.15
CA LEU A 77 -2.55 -13.80 -19.71
C LEU A 77 -1.08 -14.20 -19.62
N ALA A 78 -0.35 -13.93 -20.70
CA ALA A 78 1.07 -14.22 -20.82
C ALA A 78 1.91 -13.24 -19.99
N VAL A 79 2.71 -13.80 -19.07
CA VAL A 79 3.66 -13.11 -18.21
C VAL A 79 5.07 -13.54 -18.60
N GLN A 80 5.95 -12.56 -18.83
CA GLN A 80 7.36 -12.78 -19.07
C GLN A 80 8.14 -12.73 -17.74
N ALA A 81 8.94 -13.76 -17.49
CA ALA A 81 9.83 -13.86 -16.35
C ALA A 81 11.19 -14.42 -16.82
N GLY A 82 12.13 -13.50 -17.10
CA GLY A 82 13.37 -13.82 -17.78
C GLY A 82 13.07 -14.35 -19.19
N SER A 83 13.69 -15.46 -19.56
CA SER A 83 13.48 -16.16 -20.83
C SER A 83 12.20 -17.01 -20.89
N LYS A 84 11.44 -17.13 -19.80
CA LYS A 84 10.20 -17.92 -19.75
C LYS A 84 8.95 -17.04 -19.95
N THR A 85 7.98 -17.57 -20.69
CA THR A 85 6.62 -17.04 -20.75
C THR A 85 5.67 -18.00 -20.05
N LEU A 86 4.94 -17.51 -19.06
CA LEU A 86 3.99 -18.27 -18.24
C LEU A 86 2.59 -17.68 -18.39
N ASP A 87 1.58 -18.53 -18.53
CA ASP A 87 0.19 -18.08 -18.34
C ASP A 87 -0.13 -17.89 -16.85
N TYR A 88 -0.62 -16.70 -16.49
CA TYR A 88 -0.94 -16.35 -15.11
C TYR A 88 -2.04 -17.22 -14.52
N PHE A 89 -3.08 -17.55 -15.30
CA PHE A 89 -4.24 -18.29 -14.79
C PHE A 89 -4.04 -19.80 -14.71
N SER A 90 -3.04 -20.37 -15.38
CA SER A 90 -2.76 -21.81 -15.32
C SER A 90 -1.46 -22.17 -14.58
N HIS A 91 -0.44 -21.30 -14.60
CA HIS A 91 0.86 -21.60 -13.99
C HIS A 91 1.09 -20.84 -12.68
N ILE A 92 0.74 -19.55 -12.60
CA ILE A 92 1.11 -18.68 -11.46
C ILE A 92 0.02 -18.66 -10.38
N ASN A 93 -1.24 -18.42 -10.76
CA ASN A 93 -2.36 -18.34 -9.84
C ASN A 93 -3.61 -19.04 -10.41
N PRO A 94 -3.63 -20.39 -10.41
CA PRO A 94 -4.80 -21.15 -10.84
C PRO A 94 -6.07 -20.79 -10.08
N GLY A 95 -7.16 -20.65 -10.82
CA GLY A 95 -8.46 -20.23 -10.28
C GLY A 95 -8.53 -18.77 -9.84
N HIS A 96 -7.47 -17.98 -10.03
CA HIS A 96 -7.36 -16.61 -9.54
C HIS A 96 -7.67 -16.53 -8.04
N SER A 97 -6.96 -17.36 -7.27
CA SER A 97 -7.08 -17.39 -5.83
C SER A 97 -6.62 -16.07 -5.22
N LEU A 98 -7.15 -15.77 -4.03
CA LEU A 98 -6.79 -14.56 -3.29
C LEU A 98 -5.27 -14.55 -3.03
N THR A 99 -4.62 -13.44 -3.36
CA THR A 99 -3.18 -13.25 -3.12
C THR A 99 -2.91 -12.56 -1.78
N GLN A 100 -1.69 -12.73 -1.25
CA GLN A 100 -1.23 -12.06 -0.04
C GLN A 100 -0.63 -10.67 -0.30
N MET A 101 -0.57 -10.23 -1.55
CA MET A 101 0.02 -8.96 -1.98
C MET A 101 -0.68 -8.48 -3.26
N ALA A 102 -0.54 -7.21 -3.60
CA ALA A 102 -1.04 -6.74 -4.89
C ALA A 102 -0.20 -7.32 -6.03
N VAL A 103 -0.82 -7.55 -7.19
CA VAL A 103 -0.12 -7.99 -8.40
C VAL A 103 -0.27 -6.91 -9.46
N ARG A 104 0.86 -6.33 -9.88
CA ARG A 104 0.90 -5.35 -10.96
C ARG A 104 1.28 -6.03 -12.26
N PHE A 105 0.41 -5.90 -13.25
CA PHE A 105 0.65 -6.30 -14.63
C PHE A 105 1.09 -5.06 -15.40
N SER A 106 2.35 -5.05 -15.84
CA SER A 106 2.97 -3.90 -16.51
C SER A 106 3.50 -4.28 -17.87
N ARG A 107 3.50 -3.31 -18.79
CA ARG A 107 4.20 -3.46 -20.08
C ARG A 107 5.68 -3.07 -20.02
N ASP A 108 6.20 -2.74 -18.83
CA ASP A 108 7.64 -2.55 -18.66
C ASP A 108 8.38 -3.85 -19.04
N PRO A 109 9.53 -3.74 -19.71
CA PRO A 109 10.30 -4.90 -20.12
C PRO A 109 10.67 -5.75 -18.90
N ALA A 110 10.57 -7.07 -19.06
CA ALA A 110 10.98 -8.00 -18.03
C ALA A 110 12.45 -7.79 -17.65
N THR A 111 12.78 -8.10 -16.41
CA THR A 111 14.18 -8.10 -15.95
C THR A 111 14.98 -9.07 -16.83
N PRO A 112 16.13 -8.65 -17.39
CA PRO A 112 16.94 -9.52 -18.24
C PRO A 112 17.68 -10.62 -17.46
N ASP A 113 17.65 -10.61 -16.13
CA ASP A 113 18.28 -11.62 -15.29
C ASP A 113 17.37 -12.84 -15.10
N ASP A 114 17.71 -13.93 -15.77
CA ASP A 114 17.00 -15.21 -15.70
C ASP A 114 17.07 -15.88 -14.32
N ALA A 115 18.08 -15.56 -13.50
CA ALA A 115 18.19 -16.11 -12.15
C ALA A 115 17.22 -15.43 -11.18
N PHE A 116 17.00 -14.13 -11.35
CA PHE A 116 16.13 -13.31 -10.48
C PHE A 116 15.13 -12.46 -11.29
N PRO A 117 14.22 -13.09 -12.04
CA PRO A 117 13.37 -12.36 -12.97
C PRO A 117 12.24 -11.57 -12.28
N LEU A 118 11.88 -11.91 -11.04
CA LEU A 118 10.74 -11.33 -10.34
C LEU A 118 11.13 -10.03 -9.63
N ARG A 119 10.38 -8.95 -9.87
CA ARG A 119 10.52 -7.70 -9.11
C ARG A 119 9.47 -7.62 -8.02
N LEU A 120 9.91 -7.52 -6.77
CA LEU A 120 9.06 -7.37 -5.59
C LEU A 120 9.24 -5.96 -5.03
N MET A 121 8.13 -5.28 -4.77
CA MET A 121 8.11 -4.00 -4.06
C MET A 121 7.84 -4.25 -2.58
N LEU A 122 8.73 -3.77 -1.73
CA LEU A 122 8.68 -3.96 -0.29
C LEU A 122 8.12 -2.73 0.42
N MET A 123 7.46 -2.97 1.56
CA MET A 123 7.09 -1.91 2.48
C MET A 123 8.33 -1.28 3.15
N SER A 124 8.23 -0.01 3.48
CA SER A 124 9.14 0.69 4.37
C SER A 124 8.87 0.37 5.84
N GLU A 125 9.80 0.76 6.71
CA GLU A 125 9.58 0.74 8.16
C GLU A 125 8.34 1.57 8.55
N ALA A 126 8.12 2.72 7.91
CA ALA A 126 6.97 3.57 8.22
C ALA A 126 5.62 2.94 7.83
N GLU A 127 5.56 2.31 6.66
CA GLU A 127 4.39 1.53 6.23
C GLU A 127 4.16 0.30 7.11
N LEU A 128 5.24 -0.36 7.55
CA LEU A 128 5.17 -1.45 8.52
C LEU A 128 4.58 -0.98 9.86
N VAL A 129 4.95 0.23 10.34
CA VAL A 129 4.31 0.83 11.53
C VAL A 129 2.82 1.06 11.30
N GLN A 130 2.41 1.60 10.14
CA GLN A 130 0.98 1.80 9.82
C GLN A 130 0.19 0.48 9.82
N LEU A 131 0.77 -0.58 9.24
CA LEU A 131 0.19 -1.91 9.25
C LEU A 131 -0.04 -2.43 10.68
N PHE A 132 0.95 -2.28 11.56
CA PHE A 132 0.84 -2.74 12.95
C PHE A 132 -0.18 -1.92 13.76
N ILE A 133 -0.31 -0.62 13.48
CA ILE A 133 -1.38 0.20 14.05
C ILE A 133 -2.75 -0.35 13.62
N SER A 134 -2.96 -0.59 12.31
CA SER A 134 -4.21 -1.19 11.80
C SER A 134 -4.49 -2.55 12.42
N HIS A 135 -3.46 -3.39 12.53
CA HIS A 135 -3.60 -4.74 13.07
C HIS A 135 -3.99 -4.73 14.55
N ALA A 136 -3.36 -3.87 15.35
CA ALA A 136 -3.64 -3.74 16.77
C ALA A 136 -5.07 -3.22 17.02
N ILE A 137 -5.49 -2.17 16.28
CA ILE A 137 -6.85 -1.62 16.39
C ILE A 137 -7.91 -2.65 15.96
N GLN A 138 -7.64 -3.46 14.94
CA GLN A 138 -8.55 -4.53 14.52
C GLN A 138 -8.74 -5.59 15.63
N ARG A 139 -7.69 -5.88 16.42
CA ARG A 139 -7.77 -6.81 17.57
C ARG A 139 -8.61 -6.27 18.73
N GLY A 140 -8.81 -4.95 18.82
CA GLY A 140 -9.70 -4.30 19.80
C GLY A 140 -9.13 -4.10 21.21
N ASP A 141 -7.98 -4.69 21.54
CA ASP A 141 -7.39 -4.67 22.89
C ASP A 141 -6.34 -3.55 23.12
N VAL A 142 -6.34 -2.51 22.28
CA VAL A 142 -5.37 -1.42 22.38
C VAL A 142 -5.92 -0.34 23.31
N ARG A 143 -5.09 0.10 24.27
CA ARG A 143 -5.39 1.30 25.06
C ARG A 143 -4.74 2.51 24.42
N ALA A 144 -5.46 3.62 24.38
CA ALA A 144 -4.90 4.89 23.92
C ALA A 144 -3.70 5.28 24.82
N PRO A 145 -2.54 5.63 24.23
CA PRO A 145 -1.38 5.99 25.02
C PRO A 145 -1.57 7.38 25.64
N ASP A 146 -1.14 7.55 26.90
CA ASP A 146 -1.21 8.83 27.61
C ASP A 146 -0.10 9.78 27.14
N ALA A 147 -0.47 10.98 26.71
CA ALA A 147 0.44 12.01 26.20
C ALA A 147 1.61 12.32 27.16
N SER A 148 1.36 12.35 28.47
CA SER A 148 2.38 12.62 29.49
C SER A 148 3.39 11.47 29.61
N VAL A 149 2.92 10.23 29.49
CA VAL A 149 3.78 9.03 29.49
C VAL A 149 4.65 9.01 28.24
N ILE A 150 4.08 9.32 27.07
CA ILE A 150 4.82 9.44 25.81
C ILE A 150 5.92 10.50 25.95
N ALA A 151 5.58 11.70 26.44
CA ALA A 151 6.54 12.79 26.64
C ALA A 151 7.68 12.41 27.61
N GLN A 152 7.37 11.67 28.67
CA GLN A 152 8.39 11.17 29.61
C GLN A 152 9.33 10.15 28.94
N ARG A 153 8.78 9.20 28.16
CA ARG A 153 9.58 8.19 27.43
C ARG A 153 10.48 8.82 26.38
N LEU A 154 9.95 9.76 25.59
CA LEU A 154 10.71 10.50 24.58
C LEU A 154 11.91 11.22 25.20
N ARG A 155 11.74 11.86 26.38
CA ARG A 155 12.85 12.47 27.13
C ARG A 155 13.92 11.44 27.51
N GLY A 156 13.51 10.27 28.00
CA GLY A 156 14.44 9.19 28.32
C GLY A 156 15.25 8.69 27.12
N TRP A 157 14.60 8.58 25.95
CA TRP A 157 15.25 8.11 24.72
C TRP A 157 16.18 9.11 24.06
N GLN A 158 16.19 10.38 24.48
CA GLN A 158 17.20 11.34 24.00
C GLN A 158 18.64 10.87 24.28
N SER A 159 18.85 10.12 25.36
CA SER A 159 20.14 9.51 25.69
C SER A 159 20.57 8.35 24.78
N LEU A 160 19.64 7.80 23.98
CA LEU A 160 19.86 6.65 23.09
C LEU A 160 20.16 7.07 21.64
N ARG A 161 20.32 8.38 21.39
CA ARG A 161 20.66 8.91 20.06
C ARG A 161 21.99 8.36 19.60
N GLN A 162 22.02 7.92 18.35
CA GLN A 162 23.23 7.51 17.67
C GLN A 162 23.97 8.75 17.13
N PRO A 163 25.32 8.70 17.01
CA PRO A 163 26.11 9.81 16.48
C PRO A 163 25.74 10.19 15.04
N GLN A 164 25.24 9.22 14.26
CA GLN A 164 24.77 9.39 12.90
C GLN A 164 23.31 8.96 12.78
N PRO A 165 22.53 9.57 11.88
CA PRO A 165 21.17 9.10 11.58
C PRO A 165 21.18 7.61 11.22
N VAL A 166 20.22 6.86 11.76
CA VAL A 166 20.09 5.43 11.48
C VAL A 166 19.11 5.27 10.32
N PRO A 167 19.51 4.60 9.21
CA PRO A 167 18.62 4.36 8.08
C PRO A 167 17.32 3.63 8.48
N GLY A 168 16.29 3.78 7.65
CA GLY A 168 15.00 3.07 7.78
C GLY A 168 13.79 3.99 7.87
N ILE A 169 13.94 5.18 8.47
CA ILE A 169 12.84 6.12 8.62
C ILE A 169 13.29 7.58 8.57
N THR A 170 12.49 8.41 7.93
CA THR A 170 12.71 9.86 7.79
C THR A 170 11.68 10.70 8.54
N ARG A 171 11.96 12.00 8.71
CA ARG A 171 11.02 12.96 9.33
C ARG A 171 9.70 13.04 8.56
N ALA A 172 9.77 13.04 7.23
CA ALA A 172 8.62 13.08 6.33
C ALA A 172 7.77 11.81 6.46
N GLU A 173 8.40 10.64 6.56
CA GLU A 173 7.69 9.37 6.79
C GLU A 173 7.00 9.33 8.16
N ILE A 174 7.60 9.90 9.21
CA ILE A 174 6.94 10.03 10.52
C ILE A 174 5.73 10.96 10.43
N ALA A 175 5.81 12.06 9.67
CA ALA A 175 4.65 12.91 9.42
C ALA A 175 3.54 12.17 8.64
N ALA A 176 3.90 11.25 7.74
CA ALA A 176 2.95 10.37 7.07
C ALA A 176 2.27 9.39 8.05
N ILE A 177 3.01 8.81 9.01
CA ILE A 177 2.44 8.00 10.10
C ILE A 177 1.49 8.85 10.95
N ALA A 178 1.87 10.07 11.33
CA ALA A 178 1.04 10.97 12.12
C ALA A 178 -0.28 11.30 11.40
N ARG A 179 -0.22 11.53 10.09
CA ARG A 179 -1.41 11.73 9.26
C ARG A 179 -2.26 10.47 9.21
N PHE A 180 -1.68 9.31 8.93
CA PHE A 180 -2.38 8.03 8.93
C PHE A 180 -3.09 7.76 10.27
N TRP A 181 -2.42 8.06 11.39
CA TRP A 181 -2.99 7.94 12.73
C TRP A 181 -4.25 8.80 12.90
N ARG A 182 -4.18 10.08 12.53
CA ARG A 182 -5.32 11.00 12.62
C ARG A 182 -6.46 10.64 11.68
N ASP A 183 -6.15 10.16 10.48
CA ASP A 183 -7.17 9.83 9.50
C ASP A 183 -7.88 8.52 9.88
N THR A 184 -7.15 7.52 10.36
CA THR A 184 -7.67 6.14 10.50
C THR A 184 -8.28 5.86 11.86
N LEU A 185 -7.72 6.41 12.96
CA LEU A 185 -8.19 6.07 14.30
C LEU A 185 -9.37 6.95 14.76
N PRO A 186 -10.24 6.45 15.66
CA PRO A 186 -11.24 7.28 16.33
C PRO A 186 -10.58 8.38 17.17
N THR A 187 -11.24 9.53 17.32
CA THR A 187 -10.73 10.68 18.08
C THR A 187 -10.33 10.34 19.52
N SER A 188 -10.99 9.38 20.16
CA SER A 188 -10.64 8.92 21.52
C SER A 188 -9.22 8.34 21.63
N TYR A 189 -8.68 7.79 20.53
CA TYR A 189 -7.32 7.26 20.46
C TYR A 189 -6.28 8.33 20.07
N GLN A 190 -6.71 9.50 19.59
CA GLN A 190 -5.82 10.54 19.07
C GLN A 190 -5.28 11.46 20.17
N GLN A 191 -4.64 10.87 21.18
CA GLN A 191 -4.06 11.61 22.32
C GLN A 191 -2.69 12.24 22.00
N ILE A 192 -2.06 11.86 20.87
CA ILE A 192 -0.78 12.40 20.42
C ILE A 192 -1.04 13.65 19.60
N ASP A 193 -0.68 14.81 20.15
CA ASP A 193 -0.82 16.11 19.50
C ASP A 193 0.29 16.40 18.47
N ASP A 194 0.17 17.51 17.75
CA ASP A 194 1.12 17.90 16.71
C ASP A 194 2.54 18.13 17.28
N ALA A 195 2.67 18.54 18.54
CA ALA A 195 3.96 18.79 19.20
C ALA A 195 4.68 17.48 19.57
N LEU A 196 3.96 16.48 20.09
CA LEU A 196 4.52 15.16 20.32
C LEU A 196 4.95 14.51 19.00
N TRP A 197 4.12 14.57 17.95
CA TRP A 197 4.52 14.07 16.63
C TRP A 197 5.76 14.77 16.08
N TYR A 198 5.93 16.07 16.35
CA TYR A 198 7.16 16.79 16.01
C TYR A 198 8.38 16.21 16.73
N GLN A 199 8.25 15.93 18.03
CA GLN A 199 9.32 15.31 18.83
C GLN A 199 9.67 13.92 18.31
N PHE A 200 8.66 13.11 17.92
CA PHE A 200 8.89 11.82 17.27
C PHE A 200 9.71 12.01 15.99
N ALA A 201 9.26 12.92 15.11
CA ALA A 201 9.91 13.20 13.84
C ALA A 201 11.37 13.62 14.02
N HIS A 202 11.68 14.39 15.07
CA HIS A 202 13.03 14.85 15.34
C HIS A 202 13.93 13.80 16.02
N LEU A 203 13.36 12.92 16.86
CA LEU A 203 14.13 11.96 17.65
C LEU A 203 14.36 10.63 16.91
N LEU A 204 13.31 10.00 16.39
CA LEU A 204 13.36 8.59 15.97
C LEU A 204 14.34 8.28 14.83
N PRO A 205 14.56 9.17 13.83
CA PRO A 205 15.58 8.93 12.80
C PRO A 205 17.01 8.81 13.35
N SER A 206 17.25 9.25 14.59
CA SER A 206 18.55 9.12 15.28
C SER A 206 18.61 7.95 16.27
N LEU A 207 17.54 7.15 16.40
CA LEU A 207 17.50 6.00 17.28
C LEU A 207 17.83 4.70 16.54
N ASP A 208 18.46 3.74 17.22
CA ASP A 208 18.61 2.38 16.68
C ASP A 208 17.26 1.66 16.56
N LEU A 209 17.26 0.52 15.86
CA LEU A 209 16.03 -0.21 15.56
C LEU A 209 15.30 -0.72 16.83
N THR A 210 16.05 -1.09 17.87
CA THR A 210 15.48 -1.56 19.14
C THR A 210 14.80 -0.43 19.90
N ALA A 211 15.42 0.74 19.95
CA ALA A 211 14.85 1.93 20.55
C ALA A 211 13.64 2.44 19.75
N ARG A 212 13.68 2.37 18.41
CA ARG A 212 12.50 2.66 17.57
C ARG A 212 11.35 1.69 17.84
N ALA A 213 11.60 0.39 18.00
CA ALA A 213 10.55 -0.57 18.35
C ALA A 213 9.84 -0.22 19.67
N ARG A 214 10.61 0.24 20.68
CA ARG A 214 10.04 0.72 21.96
C ARG A 214 9.24 2.01 21.80
N ALA A 215 9.62 2.88 20.85
CA ALA A 215 8.85 4.06 20.53
C ALA A 215 7.53 3.71 19.84
N TRP A 216 7.58 2.82 18.86
CA TRP A 216 6.39 2.38 18.14
C TRP A 216 5.46 1.51 18.95
N SER A 217 5.96 0.80 19.96
CA SER A 217 5.11 -0.01 20.85
C SER A 217 4.02 0.80 21.55
N LEU A 218 4.24 2.10 21.77
CA LEU A 218 3.23 3.00 22.32
C LEU A 218 1.97 3.10 21.43
N LEU A 219 2.11 2.92 20.11
CA LEU A 219 1.00 3.06 19.15
C LEU A 219 0.10 1.82 19.10
N TRP A 220 0.52 0.70 19.68
CA TRP A 220 -0.27 -0.53 19.78
C TRP A 220 -0.34 -1.06 21.22
N GLY A 221 -0.31 -0.15 22.20
CA GLY A 221 -0.58 -0.46 23.61
C GLY A 221 0.49 -1.31 24.29
N GLU A 222 1.74 -1.21 23.85
CA GLU A 222 2.91 -1.91 24.38
C GLU A 222 2.78 -3.44 24.38
N GLN A 223 1.97 -3.99 23.47
CA GLN A 223 1.85 -5.43 23.27
C GLN A 223 3.19 -6.02 22.81
N GLN A 224 3.79 -6.87 23.66
CA GLN A 224 5.12 -7.43 23.42
C GLN A 224 5.17 -8.31 22.16
N GLU A 225 4.12 -9.11 21.93
CA GLU A 225 3.99 -9.97 20.74
C GLU A 225 4.07 -9.15 19.44
N LEU A 226 3.26 -8.09 19.33
CA LEU A 226 3.28 -7.18 18.18
C LEU A 226 4.63 -6.50 18.01
N THR A 227 5.23 -6.05 19.11
CA THR A 227 6.53 -5.37 19.08
C THR A 227 7.64 -6.30 18.59
N GLN A 228 7.65 -7.56 19.02
CA GLN A 228 8.61 -8.57 18.57
C GLN A 228 8.40 -8.94 17.09
N GLN A 229 7.15 -9.10 16.66
CA GLN A 229 6.84 -9.39 15.27
C GLN A 229 7.24 -8.22 14.34
N TRP A 230 6.94 -6.98 14.73
CA TRP A 230 7.39 -5.78 14.02
C TRP A 230 8.92 -5.73 13.95
N LEU A 231 9.61 -5.98 15.06
CA LEU A 231 11.06 -5.94 15.12
C LEU A 231 11.71 -7.00 14.21
N LYS A 232 11.14 -8.20 14.10
CA LYS A 232 11.60 -9.26 13.18
C LYS A 232 11.51 -8.80 11.71
N LEU A 233 10.38 -8.20 11.33
CA LEU A 233 10.15 -7.70 9.98
C LEU A 233 11.07 -6.50 9.66
N ALA A 234 11.22 -5.56 10.59
CA ALA A 234 12.07 -4.39 10.41
C ALA A 234 13.57 -4.76 10.35
N HIS A 235 14.02 -5.78 11.10
CA HIS A 235 15.39 -6.31 10.94
C HIS A 235 15.64 -6.85 9.54
N THR A 236 14.64 -7.52 8.95
CA THR A 236 14.75 -8.04 7.57
C THR A 236 14.84 -6.88 6.57
N LEU A 237 14.06 -5.81 6.76
CA LEU A 237 14.20 -4.57 5.95
C LEU A 237 15.61 -3.94 6.10
N HIS A 238 16.16 -3.91 7.32
CA HIS A 238 17.52 -3.44 7.56
C HIS A 238 18.58 -4.31 6.85
N GLN A 239 18.44 -5.64 6.87
CA GLN A 239 19.33 -6.56 6.15
C GLN A 239 19.30 -6.30 4.63
N LEU A 240 18.14 -5.92 4.11
CA LEU A 240 17.95 -5.51 2.72
C LEU A 240 18.37 -4.05 2.44
N GLY A 241 19.05 -3.38 3.38
CA GLY A 241 19.48 -1.99 3.23
C GLY A 241 18.31 -0.99 3.12
N ASN A 242 17.14 -1.35 3.65
CA ASN A 242 15.88 -0.60 3.58
C ASN A 242 15.49 -0.22 2.14
N ARG A 243 15.81 -1.09 1.17
CA ARG A 243 15.41 -0.89 -0.24
C ARG A 243 13.94 -1.19 -0.44
N ARG A 244 13.31 -0.38 -1.30
CA ARG A 244 11.89 -0.51 -1.67
C ARG A 244 11.63 -1.60 -2.72
N ALA A 245 12.67 -2.11 -3.36
CA ALA A 245 12.54 -3.13 -4.39
C ALA A 245 13.65 -4.18 -4.24
N VAL A 246 13.30 -5.44 -4.51
CA VAL A 246 14.24 -6.57 -4.59
C VAL A 246 13.95 -7.38 -5.84
N MET A 247 15.00 -8.01 -6.37
CA MET A 247 14.87 -9.05 -7.39
C MET A 247 14.84 -10.43 -6.72
N ALA A 248 13.96 -11.31 -7.19
CA ALA A 248 13.71 -12.61 -6.59
C ALA A 248 13.60 -13.71 -7.65
N PRO A 249 13.90 -14.98 -7.29
CA PRO A 249 13.90 -16.08 -8.24
C PRO A 249 12.48 -16.52 -8.58
N LEU A 250 12.32 -17.05 -9.80
CA LEU A 250 11.03 -17.57 -10.28
C LEU A 250 10.48 -18.72 -9.43
N SER A 251 11.35 -19.42 -8.69
CA SER A 251 10.98 -20.52 -7.79
C SER A 251 10.05 -20.11 -6.64
N LEU A 252 9.83 -18.81 -6.42
CA LEU A 252 8.79 -18.32 -5.51
C LEU A 252 7.36 -18.52 -6.05
N LEU A 253 7.19 -18.58 -7.37
CA LEU A 253 5.89 -18.67 -8.01
C LEU A 253 5.61 -20.05 -8.60
N VAL A 254 6.63 -20.66 -9.22
CA VAL A 254 6.47 -21.96 -9.88
C VAL A 254 7.67 -22.88 -9.66
N ASP A 255 7.43 -24.18 -9.62
CA ASP A 255 8.47 -25.20 -9.52
C ASP A 255 9.17 -25.46 -10.87
N ALA A 256 10.07 -26.45 -10.90
CA ALA A 256 10.78 -26.85 -12.12
C ALA A 256 9.85 -27.39 -13.23
N PHE A 257 8.65 -27.87 -12.89
CA PHE A 257 7.62 -28.38 -13.79
C PHE A 257 6.55 -27.34 -14.13
N THR A 258 6.77 -26.06 -13.78
CA THR A 258 5.84 -24.94 -13.97
C THR A 258 4.51 -25.08 -13.23
N LEU A 259 4.50 -25.87 -12.16
CA LEU A 259 3.38 -25.96 -11.23
C LEU A 259 3.46 -24.82 -10.20
N PRO A 260 2.33 -24.24 -9.78
CA PRO A 260 2.30 -23.16 -8.80
C PRO A 260 2.88 -23.59 -7.46
N MET A 261 3.60 -22.67 -6.80
CA MET A 261 4.13 -22.88 -5.46
C MET A 261 3.18 -22.32 -4.39
N ASP A 262 2.88 -23.14 -3.39
CA ASP A 262 2.03 -22.78 -2.25
C ASP A 262 2.88 -22.20 -1.11
N ALA A 263 2.93 -20.86 -0.96
CA ALA A 263 3.37 -20.16 0.27
C ALA A 263 3.60 -18.66 0.05
N PHE A 264 4.08 -18.29 -1.14
CA PHE A 264 4.52 -16.92 -1.38
C PHE A 264 3.37 -16.02 -1.85
N LEU A 265 2.75 -16.37 -2.99
CA LEU A 265 1.71 -15.54 -3.61
C LEU A 265 0.34 -15.73 -2.94
N THR A 266 -0.07 -16.97 -2.69
CA THR A 266 -1.36 -17.34 -2.08
C THR A 266 -1.20 -17.64 -0.59
N PRO A 267 -2.20 -17.32 0.25
CA PRO A 267 -2.18 -17.63 1.68
C PRO A 267 -2.36 -19.13 1.94
N GLY A 268 -1.82 -19.61 3.06
CA GLY A 268 -2.04 -20.98 3.54
C GLY A 268 -0.88 -21.95 3.36
N GLY A 269 0.18 -21.56 2.61
CA GLY A 269 1.42 -22.33 2.58
C GLY A 269 2.33 -21.98 3.75
N GLU A 270 2.80 -23.00 4.46
CA GLU A 270 3.84 -22.88 5.48
C GLU A 270 5.16 -23.35 4.87
N SER A 271 6.09 -22.42 4.64
CA SER A 271 7.46 -22.74 4.25
C SER A 271 8.42 -21.87 5.06
N GLU A 272 9.38 -22.53 5.69
CA GLU A 272 10.52 -21.88 6.34
C GLU A 272 11.72 -21.74 5.38
N ASP A 273 11.57 -22.17 4.13
CA ASP A 273 12.65 -22.15 3.15
C ASP A 273 13.08 -20.71 2.89
N ALA A 274 14.40 -20.51 3.03
CA ALA A 274 15.00 -19.24 2.72
C ALA A 274 15.22 -19.12 1.22
N VAL A 275 14.87 -17.95 0.68
CA VAL A 275 15.11 -17.57 -0.70
C VAL A 275 16.19 -16.50 -0.76
N LEU A 276 17.04 -16.56 -1.78
CA LEU A 276 18.00 -15.50 -2.07
C LEU A 276 17.31 -14.38 -2.85
N VAL A 277 17.47 -13.14 -2.40
CA VAL A 277 16.98 -11.95 -3.10
C VAL A 277 18.05 -10.88 -3.21
N HIS A 278 18.00 -10.08 -4.27
CA HIS A 278 18.94 -8.99 -4.51
C HIS A 278 18.27 -7.63 -4.28
N PRO A 279 18.69 -6.84 -3.27
CA PRO A 279 18.22 -5.47 -3.11
C PRO A 279 18.55 -4.60 -4.32
N LEU A 280 17.55 -3.87 -4.82
CA LEU A 280 17.72 -2.98 -5.97
C LEU A 280 18.13 -1.58 -5.53
N THR A 281 19.10 -1.00 -6.23
CA THR A 281 19.55 0.38 -6.10
C THR A 281 19.48 1.10 -7.44
N ALA A 282 19.65 2.42 -7.43
CA ALA A 282 19.82 3.19 -8.67
C ALA A 282 21.05 2.74 -9.50
N GLU A 283 22.07 2.18 -8.83
CA GLU A 283 23.32 1.71 -9.45
C GLU A 283 23.29 0.22 -9.84
N GLY A 284 22.18 -0.49 -9.59
CA GLY A 284 22.01 -1.92 -9.89
C GLY A 284 21.77 -2.78 -8.65
N TYR A 285 22.19 -4.05 -8.70
CA TYR A 285 21.95 -5.04 -7.65
C TYR A 285 22.98 -4.98 -6.52
N GLN A 286 22.53 -5.16 -5.28
CA GLN A 286 23.40 -5.45 -4.14
C GLN A 286 23.58 -6.96 -3.96
N ASN A 287 24.46 -7.36 -3.04
CA ASN A 287 24.68 -8.78 -2.71
C ASN A 287 23.38 -9.47 -2.30
N ALA A 288 23.27 -10.76 -2.65
CA ALA A 288 22.12 -11.59 -2.29
C ALA A 288 21.96 -11.67 -0.77
N VAL A 289 20.71 -11.58 -0.31
CA VAL A 289 20.32 -11.76 1.09
C VAL A 289 19.37 -12.96 1.17
N SER A 290 19.63 -13.86 2.11
CA SER A 290 18.82 -15.06 2.35
C SER A 290 17.69 -14.75 3.34
N ILE A 291 16.44 -14.89 2.91
CA ILE A 291 15.26 -14.49 3.70
C ILE A 291 14.19 -15.59 3.64
N PRO A 292 13.53 -15.95 4.75
CA PRO A 292 12.40 -16.87 4.72
C PRO A 292 11.28 -16.38 3.79
N ALA A 293 10.78 -17.25 2.90
CA ALA A 293 9.79 -16.88 1.89
C ALA A 293 8.52 -16.26 2.49
N THR A 294 8.04 -16.76 3.64
CA THR A 294 6.90 -16.21 4.38
C THR A 294 7.15 -14.80 4.93
N THR A 295 8.38 -14.51 5.38
CA THR A 295 8.78 -13.17 5.84
C THR A 295 8.85 -12.21 4.66
N LEU A 296 9.41 -12.65 3.52
CA LEU A 296 9.43 -11.87 2.29
C LEU A 296 8.02 -11.59 1.76
N ALA A 297 7.13 -12.58 1.78
CA ALA A 297 5.73 -12.43 1.38
C ALA A 297 5.00 -11.41 2.26
N LEU A 298 5.21 -11.43 3.58
CA LEU A 298 4.65 -10.42 4.49
C LEU A 298 5.18 -9.01 4.20
N LEU A 299 6.46 -8.84 3.89
CA LEU A 299 7.07 -7.54 3.57
C LEU A 299 6.74 -7.03 2.16
N THR A 300 6.35 -7.93 1.25
CA THR A 300 6.03 -7.57 -0.13
C THR A 300 4.64 -6.94 -0.20
N VAL A 301 4.58 -5.71 -0.73
CA VAL A 301 3.34 -4.98 -1.01
C VAL A 301 2.84 -5.34 -2.40
N GLU A 302 3.75 -5.41 -3.37
CA GLU A 302 3.42 -5.59 -4.78
C GLU A 302 4.39 -6.56 -5.46
N LEU A 303 3.86 -7.51 -6.22
CA LEU A 303 4.60 -8.32 -7.20
C LEU A 303 4.38 -7.71 -8.58
N VAL A 304 5.47 -7.35 -9.28
CA VAL A 304 5.40 -6.79 -10.63
C VAL A 304 5.67 -7.89 -11.65
N LEU A 305 4.71 -8.10 -12.55
CA LEU A 305 4.75 -9.05 -13.64
C LEU A 305 4.70 -8.32 -14.99
N SER A 306 5.66 -8.60 -15.86
CA SER A 306 5.70 -8.05 -17.21
C SER A 306 4.75 -8.82 -18.12
N THR A 307 3.83 -8.12 -18.80
CA THR A 307 2.86 -8.74 -19.71
C THR A 307 3.11 -8.37 -21.16
N GLU A 308 2.79 -9.30 -22.06
CA GLU A 308 2.93 -9.09 -23.51
C GLU A 308 1.78 -8.24 -24.07
N ASN A 309 0.58 -8.37 -23.48
CA ASN A 309 -0.63 -7.69 -23.91
C ASN A 309 -1.14 -6.75 -22.81
N GLY A 310 -1.92 -5.75 -23.22
CA GLY A 310 -2.58 -4.79 -22.35
C GLY A 310 -3.53 -3.90 -23.15
N VAL A 311 -4.60 -3.39 -22.50
CA VAL A 311 -5.59 -2.50 -23.16
C VAL A 311 -4.94 -1.25 -23.73
N LEU A 312 -3.96 -0.70 -23.02
CA LEU A 312 -3.23 0.50 -23.39
C LEU A 312 -1.74 0.33 -23.09
N ASP A 313 -0.90 0.84 -23.98
CA ASP A 313 0.54 0.60 -23.93
C ASP A 313 1.25 1.25 -22.74
N ASN A 314 0.64 2.30 -22.17
CA ASN A 314 1.20 3.14 -21.11
C ASN A 314 0.47 2.99 -19.76
N VAL A 315 -0.38 1.97 -19.61
CA VAL A 315 -1.22 1.78 -18.41
C VAL A 315 -0.93 0.44 -17.75
N ASP A 316 -0.67 0.45 -16.46
CA ASP A 316 -0.53 -0.77 -15.67
C ASP A 316 -1.89 -1.20 -15.08
N ILE A 317 -2.10 -2.50 -14.96
CA ILE A 317 -3.26 -3.06 -14.25
C ILE A 317 -2.80 -3.60 -12.90
N LEU A 318 -3.48 -3.20 -11.82
CA LEU A 318 -3.15 -3.59 -10.45
C LEU A 318 -4.28 -4.43 -9.85
N ASP A 319 -4.03 -5.66 -9.50
CA ASP A 319 -4.99 -6.47 -8.76
C ASP A 319 -4.75 -6.34 -7.25
N ILE A 320 -5.69 -5.71 -6.52
CA ILE A 320 -5.60 -5.51 -5.07
C ILE A 320 -6.42 -6.62 -4.36
N PRO A 321 -5.79 -7.47 -3.54
CA PRO A 321 -6.51 -8.51 -2.80
C PRO A 321 -7.36 -7.93 -1.66
N VAL A 322 -8.59 -8.42 -1.52
CA VAL A 322 -9.49 -8.04 -0.42
C VAL A 322 -9.96 -9.30 0.33
N PRO A 323 -9.27 -9.72 1.41
CA PRO A 323 -9.72 -10.83 2.24
C PRO A 323 -10.96 -10.44 3.04
N GLN A 324 -11.80 -11.43 3.33
CA GLN A 324 -12.91 -11.26 4.27
C GLN A 324 -12.41 -10.85 5.66
N THR A 325 -13.23 -10.08 6.38
CA THR A 325 -12.93 -9.67 7.75
C THR A 325 -13.40 -10.75 8.72
N THR A 326 -12.51 -11.19 9.60
CA THR A 326 -12.75 -12.18 10.66
C THR A 326 -12.25 -11.63 12.00
N SER A 327 -12.72 -12.20 13.12
CA SER A 327 -12.29 -11.80 14.47
C SER A 327 -10.80 -12.01 14.71
N GLU A 328 -10.25 -13.12 14.20
CA GLU A 328 -8.82 -13.47 14.31
C GLU A 328 -8.17 -13.45 12.94
N SER A 329 -7.94 -12.24 12.41
CA SER A 329 -7.27 -12.09 11.12
C SER A 329 -5.76 -12.17 11.27
N PRO A 330 -5.06 -13.03 10.50
CA PRO A 330 -3.60 -13.03 10.44
C PRO A 330 -3.06 -11.72 9.84
N LEU A 331 -1.79 -11.43 10.10
CA LEU A 331 -1.14 -10.18 9.66
C LEU A 331 -1.21 -9.98 8.14
N TRP A 332 -1.07 -11.03 7.33
CA TRP A 332 -1.17 -10.94 5.87
C TRP A 332 -2.54 -10.42 5.42
N ALA A 333 -3.62 -10.84 6.09
CA ALA A 333 -4.97 -10.42 5.74
C ALA A 333 -5.20 -8.95 6.13
N CYS A 334 -4.63 -8.53 7.27
CA CYS A 334 -4.60 -7.13 7.66
C CYS A 334 -3.81 -6.28 6.65
N LYS A 335 -2.66 -6.77 6.19
CA LYS A 335 -1.85 -6.14 5.13
C LYS A 335 -2.66 -5.92 3.87
N CYS A 336 -3.33 -6.94 3.35
CA CYS A 336 -4.16 -6.81 2.14
C CYS A 336 -5.26 -5.75 2.29
N ARG A 337 -5.93 -5.68 3.46
CA ARG A 337 -6.92 -4.61 3.71
C ARG A 337 -6.29 -3.21 3.80
N TRP A 338 -5.08 -3.12 4.36
CA TRP A 338 -4.32 -1.88 4.43
C TRP A 338 -3.79 -1.39 3.06
N LEU A 339 -3.67 -2.28 2.06
CA LEU A 339 -3.15 -1.91 0.73
C LEU A 339 -3.93 -0.78 0.05
N LEU A 340 -5.24 -0.66 0.26
CA LEU A 340 -6.01 0.46 -0.31
C LEU A 340 -5.53 1.81 0.25
N ASP A 341 -5.22 1.88 1.55
CA ASP A 341 -4.63 3.07 2.16
C ASP A 341 -3.19 3.31 1.70
N HIS A 342 -2.41 2.25 1.50
CA HIS A 342 -1.08 2.34 0.90
C HIS A 342 -1.11 2.99 -0.47
N PHE A 343 -1.93 2.46 -1.39
CA PHE A 343 -2.03 2.99 -2.75
C PHE A 343 -2.60 4.42 -2.74
N ARG A 344 -3.61 4.71 -1.91
CA ARG A 344 -4.12 6.08 -1.70
C ARG A 344 -3.01 7.06 -1.31
N GLN A 345 -2.19 6.70 -0.32
CA GLN A 345 -1.09 7.56 0.15
C GLN A 345 -0.04 7.80 -0.94
N GLN A 346 0.06 6.90 -1.93
CA GLN A 346 0.93 7.04 -3.08
C GLN A 346 0.28 7.73 -4.29
N ARG A 347 -0.97 8.20 -4.15
CA ARG A 347 -1.78 8.80 -5.23
C ARG A 347 -1.99 7.85 -6.42
N GLN A 348 -2.15 6.56 -6.15
CA GLN A 348 -2.49 5.56 -7.15
C GLN A 348 -3.62 4.63 -6.63
N PRO A 349 -4.32 3.88 -7.50
CA PRO A 349 -4.32 4.02 -8.96
C PRO A 349 -4.97 5.34 -9.43
N ASP A 350 -4.97 5.59 -10.73
CA ASP A 350 -5.74 6.68 -11.33
C ASP A 350 -7.23 6.32 -11.40
N ILE A 351 -7.52 5.04 -11.68
CA ILE A 351 -8.87 4.48 -11.75
C ILE A 351 -8.96 3.26 -10.82
N LEU A 352 -10.03 3.18 -10.04
CA LEU A 352 -10.35 2.05 -9.16
C LEU A 352 -11.64 1.37 -9.64
N LEU A 353 -11.50 0.18 -10.23
CA LEU A 353 -12.61 -0.68 -10.65
C LEU A 353 -13.05 -1.58 -9.48
N VAL A 354 -14.24 -1.32 -8.97
CA VAL A 354 -14.83 -2.02 -7.84
C VAL A 354 -15.62 -3.25 -8.31
N CYS A 355 -15.21 -4.44 -7.86
CA CYS A 355 -15.81 -5.74 -8.15
C CYS A 355 -16.37 -6.36 -6.86
N ASN A 356 -17.62 -6.01 -6.50
CA ASN A 356 -18.24 -6.29 -5.21
C ASN A 356 -17.44 -5.72 -4.03
N ALA A 357 -17.80 -4.50 -3.61
CA ALA A 357 -17.03 -3.72 -2.63
C ALA A 357 -16.92 -4.41 -1.25
N THR A 358 -17.97 -5.11 -0.82
CA THR A 358 -17.98 -5.86 0.45
C THR A 358 -18.81 -7.12 0.35
N ALA A 359 -18.32 -8.21 0.95
CA ALA A 359 -19.10 -9.43 1.17
C ALA A 359 -19.92 -9.40 2.48
N GLN A 360 -19.74 -8.39 3.34
CA GLN A 360 -20.31 -8.34 4.68
C GLN A 360 -21.04 -7.01 4.94
N ARG A 361 -22.31 -7.11 5.38
CA ARG A 361 -23.15 -5.95 5.71
C ARG A 361 -22.52 -5.06 6.79
N ALA A 362 -21.89 -5.65 7.80
CA ALA A 362 -21.22 -4.93 8.88
C ALA A 362 -20.07 -4.03 8.39
N MET A 363 -19.47 -4.36 7.24
CA MET A 363 -18.33 -3.63 6.68
C MET A 363 -18.75 -2.47 5.75
N ILE A 364 -20.05 -2.26 5.50
CA ILE A 364 -20.55 -1.18 4.63
C ILE A 364 -20.00 0.20 5.05
N PRO A 365 -20.11 0.65 6.32
CA PRO A 365 -19.65 1.99 6.70
C PRO A 365 -18.13 2.16 6.55
N ALA A 366 -17.36 1.14 6.95
CA ALA A 366 -15.90 1.16 6.87
C ALA A 366 -15.43 1.19 5.41
N THR A 367 -16.03 0.36 4.55
CA THR A 367 -15.70 0.29 3.12
C THR A 367 -16.06 1.60 2.40
N ALA A 368 -17.25 2.15 2.67
CA ALA A 368 -17.65 3.43 2.09
C ALA A 368 -16.72 4.58 2.52
N LYS A 369 -16.33 4.63 3.81
CA LYS A 369 -15.37 5.62 4.32
C LYS A 369 -14.00 5.50 3.63
N ALA A 370 -13.52 4.27 3.41
CA ALA A 370 -12.25 4.02 2.74
C ALA A 370 -12.28 4.46 1.26
N LEU A 371 -13.33 4.10 0.52
CA LEU A 371 -13.51 4.50 -0.88
C LEU A 371 -13.69 6.02 -1.03
N LEU A 372 -14.50 6.66 -0.17
CA LEU A 372 -14.67 8.12 -0.18
C LEU A 372 -13.35 8.84 0.11
N ARG A 373 -12.55 8.34 1.05
CA ARG A 373 -11.22 8.88 1.32
C ARG A 373 -10.30 8.73 0.12
N TRP A 374 -10.32 7.57 -0.53
CA TRP A 374 -9.56 7.36 -1.77
C TRP A 374 -9.98 8.38 -2.84
N VAL A 375 -11.28 8.60 -3.07
CA VAL A 375 -11.78 9.60 -4.01
C VAL A 375 -11.25 10.99 -3.68
N ASN A 376 -11.48 11.46 -2.44
CA ASN A 376 -11.10 12.81 -2.01
C ASN A 376 -9.58 13.09 -2.09
N GLU A 377 -8.76 12.04 -2.01
CA GLU A 377 -7.32 12.16 -1.97
C GLU A 377 -6.60 11.71 -3.23
N THR A 378 -7.24 11.09 -4.20
CA THR A 378 -6.58 10.68 -5.45
C THR A 378 -7.19 11.35 -6.67
N GLN A 379 -8.47 11.74 -6.57
CA GLN A 379 -9.22 12.25 -7.72
C GLN A 379 -9.17 13.78 -7.77
N PRO A 380 -9.19 14.37 -8.98
CA PRO A 380 -9.24 15.82 -9.12
C PRO A 380 -10.57 16.37 -8.60
N ALA A 381 -10.54 17.54 -7.96
CA ALA A 381 -11.75 18.19 -7.42
C ALA A 381 -12.65 18.86 -8.48
N GLN A 382 -12.38 18.66 -9.77
CA GLN A 382 -13.10 19.33 -10.87
C GLN A 382 -14.41 18.60 -11.19
N GLU A 383 -15.53 19.33 -11.19
CA GLU A 383 -16.88 18.75 -11.37
C GLU A 383 -17.16 18.15 -12.76
N ASN A 384 -16.35 18.46 -13.78
CA ASN A 384 -16.61 18.06 -15.18
C ASN A 384 -15.77 16.87 -15.67
N LYS A 385 -15.00 16.22 -14.80
CA LYS A 385 -14.25 15.01 -15.16
C LYS A 385 -15.02 13.75 -14.75
N LEU A 386 -14.86 12.69 -15.55
CA LEU A 386 -15.40 11.38 -15.17
C LEU A 386 -14.74 10.91 -13.88
N PRO A 387 -15.49 10.27 -12.97
CA PRO A 387 -14.93 9.79 -11.71
C PRO A 387 -14.03 8.58 -11.93
N GLY A 388 -12.84 8.58 -11.32
CA GLY A 388 -11.94 7.42 -11.35
C GLY A 388 -12.41 6.25 -10.48
N LEU A 389 -13.37 6.44 -9.57
CA LEU A 389 -14.02 5.33 -8.86
C LEU A 389 -15.16 4.76 -9.71
N VAL A 390 -15.08 3.49 -10.11
CA VAL A 390 -16.06 2.90 -11.03
C VAL A 390 -16.48 1.52 -10.56
N TRP A 391 -17.78 1.27 -10.43
CA TRP A 391 -18.29 -0.09 -10.21
C TRP A 391 -18.35 -0.86 -11.52
N ALA A 392 -17.59 -1.95 -11.59
CA ALA A 392 -17.57 -2.83 -12.76
C ALA A 392 -18.65 -3.90 -12.61
N ILE A 393 -19.57 -3.94 -13.56
CA ILE A 393 -20.60 -4.97 -13.69
C ILE A 393 -20.08 -5.99 -14.70
N THR A 394 -19.70 -7.16 -14.21
CA THR A 394 -19.17 -8.25 -15.04
C THR A 394 -20.20 -9.39 -15.16
N PRO A 395 -20.03 -10.35 -16.07
CA PRO A 395 -20.85 -11.56 -16.11
C PRO A 395 -20.81 -12.37 -14.79
N GLU A 396 -19.73 -12.23 -14.03
CA GLU A 396 -19.46 -12.94 -12.77
C GLU A 396 -19.82 -12.09 -11.53
N ASP A 397 -20.63 -11.06 -11.68
CA ASP A 397 -21.06 -10.19 -10.57
C ASP A 397 -22.03 -10.94 -9.65
N ASP A 398 -21.79 -10.85 -8.34
CA ASP A 398 -22.61 -11.46 -7.28
C ASP A 398 -24.09 -11.07 -7.37
N ARG A 399 -24.42 -9.91 -7.98
CA ARG A 399 -25.80 -9.52 -8.31
C ARG A 399 -26.53 -10.58 -9.13
N PHE A 400 -25.83 -11.18 -10.09
CA PHE A 400 -26.38 -12.20 -10.97
C PHE A 400 -26.20 -13.61 -10.39
N VAL A 401 -25.03 -13.88 -9.80
CA VAL A 401 -24.64 -15.22 -9.35
C VAL A 401 -25.29 -15.58 -8.01
N HIS A 402 -25.34 -14.65 -7.06
CA HIS A 402 -25.77 -14.89 -5.67
C HIS A 402 -27.03 -14.11 -5.26
N GLN A 403 -27.54 -13.23 -6.12
CA GLN A 403 -28.71 -12.37 -5.88
C GLN A 403 -28.61 -11.52 -4.60
N ARG A 404 -27.39 -11.31 -4.08
CA ARG A 404 -27.13 -10.53 -2.88
C ARG A 404 -25.85 -9.73 -3.07
N HIS A 405 -25.97 -8.41 -2.98
CA HIS A 405 -24.84 -7.49 -3.01
C HIS A 405 -25.09 -6.33 -2.04
N PHE A 406 -24.02 -5.64 -1.64
CA PHE A 406 -24.10 -4.49 -0.73
C PHE A 406 -23.62 -3.18 -1.38
N ASP A 407 -23.28 -3.23 -2.66
CA ASP A 407 -22.72 -2.09 -3.40
C ASP A 407 -23.62 -0.85 -3.37
N GLU A 408 -24.94 -1.01 -3.46
CA GLU A 408 -25.86 0.13 -3.50
C GLU A 408 -25.78 0.98 -2.22
N ALA A 409 -25.73 0.33 -1.05
CA ALA A 409 -25.60 1.01 0.23
C ALA A 409 -24.25 1.74 0.34
N ILE A 410 -23.19 1.18 -0.24
CA ILE A 410 -21.87 1.82 -0.28
C ILE A 410 -21.89 3.01 -1.23
N GLN A 411 -22.45 2.85 -2.43
CA GLN A 411 -22.58 3.92 -3.44
C GLN A 411 -23.33 5.13 -2.87
N GLN A 412 -24.43 4.91 -2.14
CA GLN A 412 -25.19 5.96 -1.46
C GLN A 412 -24.35 6.72 -0.42
N LEU A 413 -23.48 6.03 0.32
CA LEU A 413 -22.60 6.63 1.32
C LEU A 413 -21.38 7.34 0.73
N VAL A 414 -20.87 6.87 -0.42
CA VAL A 414 -19.74 7.49 -1.11
C VAL A 414 -20.16 8.80 -1.78
N GLY A 415 -21.37 8.87 -2.34
CA GLY A 415 -21.91 10.13 -2.86
C GLY A 415 -22.69 9.97 -4.16
N LYS A 416 -22.64 11.01 -5.00
CA LYS A 416 -23.49 11.11 -6.20
C LYS A 416 -22.89 10.39 -7.43
N PRO A 417 -23.70 9.63 -8.19
CA PRO A 417 -23.27 9.05 -9.46
C PRO A 417 -22.86 10.14 -10.46
N GLY A 418 -21.85 9.85 -11.29
CA GLY A 418 -21.27 10.77 -12.27
C GLY A 418 -20.35 11.84 -11.69
N GLN A 419 -20.37 12.06 -10.36
CA GLN A 419 -19.49 12.99 -9.67
C GLN A 419 -18.44 12.28 -8.83
N HIS A 420 -18.87 11.39 -7.94
CA HIS A 420 -17.99 10.67 -7.02
C HIS A 420 -17.65 9.28 -7.55
N TRP A 421 -18.56 8.69 -8.33
CA TRP A 421 -18.42 7.35 -8.87
C TRP A 421 -19.19 7.13 -10.16
N GLY A 422 -18.73 6.18 -10.96
CA GLY A 422 -19.37 5.73 -12.19
C GLY A 422 -19.71 4.24 -12.18
N THR A 423 -20.35 3.78 -13.25
CA THR A 423 -20.59 2.35 -13.51
C THR A 423 -20.07 1.99 -14.89
N LEU A 424 -19.57 0.77 -15.01
CA LEU A 424 -19.03 0.22 -16.24
C LEU A 424 -19.60 -1.18 -16.46
N GLN A 425 -20.27 -1.39 -17.59
CA GLN A 425 -20.67 -2.72 -18.04
C GLN A 425 -19.49 -3.37 -18.75
N ALA A 426 -18.78 -4.23 -18.04
CA ALA A 426 -17.58 -4.90 -18.50
C ALA A 426 -17.91 -6.26 -19.12
N LEU A 427 -18.83 -6.28 -20.08
CA LEU A 427 -19.32 -7.51 -20.71
C LEU A 427 -18.41 -7.98 -21.85
N ASP A 428 -17.77 -7.04 -22.55
CA ASP A 428 -16.86 -7.32 -23.67
C ASP A 428 -15.66 -6.37 -23.70
N HIS A 429 -14.66 -6.75 -24.50
CA HIS A 429 -13.40 -6.01 -24.69
C HIS A 429 -13.62 -4.60 -25.28
N SER A 430 -14.61 -4.44 -26.16
CA SER A 430 -14.88 -3.18 -26.85
C SER A 430 -15.46 -2.10 -25.93
N SER A 431 -16.22 -2.54 -24.92
CA SER A 431 -16.85 -1.69 -23.90
C SER A 431 -15.82 -1.19 -22.89
N LEU A 432 -14.88 -2.07 -22.51
CA LEU A 432 -13.76 -1.72 -21.65
C LEU A 432 -12.76 -0.77 -22.33
N GLN A 433 -12.38 -1.04 -23.58
CA GLN A 433 -11.45 -0.15 -24.32
C GLN A 433 -11.98 1.29 -24.48
N ARG A 434 -13.26 1.45 -24.82
CA ARG A 434 -13.87 2.77 -24.98
C ARG A 434 -13.89 3.57 -23.68
N LEU A 435 -14.21 2.92 -22.56
CA LEU A 435 -14.32 3.62 -21.28
C LEU A 435 -12.95 3.89 -20.66
N VAL A 436 -12.01 2.95 -20.78
CA VAL A 436 -10.62 3.13 -20.33
C VAL A 436 -9.94 4.27 -21.11
N GLY A 437 -10.12 4.35 -22.43
CA GLY A 437 -9.57 5.45 -23.24
C GLY A 437 -10.14 6.82 -22.86
N VAL A 438 -11.45 6.91 -22.57
CA VAL A 438 -12.11 8.17 -22.20
C VAL A 438 -11.79 8.58 -20.75
N ALA A 439 -11.77 7.63 -19.82
CA ALA A 439 -11.45 7.91 -18.41
C ALA A 439 -9.99 8.34 -18.25
N ILE A 440 -9.05 7.70 -18.96
CA ILE A 440 -7.63 8.03 -18.89
C ILE A 440 -7.33 9.36 -19.61
N ALA A 441 -7.97 9.64 -20.75
CA ALA A 441 -7.85 10.94 -21.41
C ALA A 441 -8.35 12.10 -20.52
N GLY A 442 -9.40 11.88 -19.72
CA GLY A 442 -9.89 12.88 -18.76
C GLY A 442 -9.01 13.05 -17.52
N HIS A 443 -8.26 12.02 -17.10
CA HIS A 443 -7.37 12.08 -15.94
C HIS A 443 -5.96 12.58 -16.26
N LEU A 444 -5.44 12.33 -17.47
CA LEU A 444 -4.08 12.70 -17.89
C LEU A 444 -3.95 14.12 -18.51
N THR A 445 -5.06 14.79 -18.83
CA THR A 445 -5.10 16.23 -19.19
C THR A 445 -5.41 17.09 -17.98
#